data_AF-A0A7D7BYG9-F1
#
_entry.id   AF-A0A7D7BYG9-F1
#
_cell.length_a   1.000
_cell.length_b   1.000
_cell.length_c   1.000
_cell.angle_alpha   90.00
_cell.angle_beta   90.00
_cell.angle_gamma   90.00
#
_symmetry.space_group_name_H-M   'P 1'
#
loop_
_entity.id
_entity.type
_entity.pdbx_description
1 polymer ?
#
loop_
_entity_poly.entity_id
_entity_poly.type
_entity_poly.pdbx_seq_one_letter_code
_entity_poly.pdbx_strand_id
1 'polypeptide(L)'
;MDLNNNNSEVLFFGEDYMVARKEGNQWLLLNGDNAWTDIGIRVGQGEKYQFTANLYPLFNDNRPGNYRVYKEIGFYDSKEKWFMVAEFRIE
;
A
#
# COMPACT_ATOMS: atom_id res chain seq x y z
N MET A 1 4.59 7.47 0.41
CA MET A 1 4.26 7.50 -1.04
C MET A 1 3.20 8.54 -1.22
N ASP A 2 3.29 9.40 -2.24
CA ASP A 2 2.27 10.41 -2.52
C ASP A 2 1.45 10.00 -3.73
N LEU A 3 0.13 9.93 -3.56
CA LEU A 3 -0.84 9.72 -4.63
C LEU A 3 -1.47 11.06 -4.99
N ASN A 4 -1.37 11.46 -6.26
CA ASN A 4 -2.02 12.65 -6.78
C ASN A 4 -3.09 12.21 -7.77
N ASN A 5 -4.37 12.48 -7.48
CA ASN A 5 -5.44 12.11 -8.41
C ASN A 5 -5.66 13.24 -9.44
N ASN A 6 -5.04 13.11 -10.61
CA ASN A 6 -5.30 14.02 -11.72
C ASN A 6 -6.39 13.51 -12.69
N ASN A 7 -7.06 12.40 -12.36
CA ASN A 7 -8.20 11.90 -13.13
C ASN A 7 -9.49 12.65 -12.74
N SER A 8 -10.50 12.62 -13.62
CA SER A 8 -11.83 13.18 -13.32
C SER A 8 -12.65 12.33 -12.36
N GLU A 9 -12.38 11.02 -12.26
CA GLU A 9 -13.09 10.12 -11.35
C GLU A 9 -12.45 10.11 -9.96
N VAL A 10 -13.26 9.91 -8.93
CA VAL A 10 -12.82 9.81 -7.52
C VAL A 10 -12.15 8.46 -7.31
N LEU A 11 -10.95 8.47 -6.71
CA LEU A 11 -10.33 7.25 -6.22
C LEU A 11 -10.90 6.87 -4.85
N PHE A 12 -11.07 5.58 -4.60
CA PHE A 12 -11.58 5.04 -3.36
C PHE A 12 -10.80 3.78 -2.95
N PHE A 13 -10.34 3.73 -1.70
CA PHE A 13 -9.56 2.64 -1.13
C PHE A 13 -9.57 2.68 0.41
N GLY A 14 -9.24 1.56 1.07
CA GLY A 14 -9.12 1.50 2.53
C GLY A 14 -7.77 2.02 3.03
N GLU A 15 -7.52 1.99 4.34
CA GLU A 15 -6.20 2.28 4.91
C GLU A 15 -5.18 1.16 4.66
N ASP A 16 -5.66 -0.04 4.34
CA ASP A 16 -4.88 -1.26 4.21
C ASP A 16 -3.78 -1.21 3.15
N TYR A 17 -2.74 -1.98 3.42
CA TYR A 17 -1.60 -2.17 2.53
C TYR A 17 -0.88 -3.47 2.87
N MET A 18 -0.06 -3.92 1.93
CA MET A 18 0.78 -5.11 2.10
C MET A 18 2.24 -4.74 1.95
N VAL A 19 3.11 -5.37 2.74
CA VAL A 19 4.56 -5.28 2.58
C VAL A 19 5.11 -6.66 2.29
N ALA A 20 5.99 -6.78 1.29
CA ALA A 20 6.71 -8.02 1.01
C ALA A 20 8.22 -7.79 1.02
N ARG A 21 8.98 -8.79 1.49
CA ARG A 21 10.44 -8.83 1.38
C ARG A 21 10.85 -9.78 0.26
N LYS A 22 11.87 -9.41 -0.51
CA LYS A 22 12.48 -10.28 -1.51
C LYS A 22 13.30 -11.39 -0.85
N GLU A 23 13.00 -12.64 -1.16
CA GLU A 23 13.77 -13.82 -0.75
C GLU A 23 14.14 -14.63 -2.00
N GLY A 24 15.41 -14.57 -2.41
CA GLY A 24 15.84 -15.10 -3.71
C GLY A 24 15.06 -14.46 -4.86
N ASN A 25 14.28 -15.28 -5.57
CA ASN A 25 13.43 -14.86 -6.68
C ASN A 25 11.96 -14.65 -6.30
N GLN A 26 11.60 -14.80 -5.02
CA GLN A 26 10.23 -14.68 -4.53
C GLN A 26 10.04 -13.44 -3.67
N TRP A 27 8.78 -13.00 -3.53
CA TRP A 27 8.37 -11.95 -2.62
C TRP A 27 7.56 -12.57 -1.49
N LEU A 28 8.13 -12.60 -0.28
CA LEU A 28 7.49 -13.10 0.92
C LEU A 28 6.64 -12.00 1.54
N LEU A 29 5.32 -12.20 1.62
CA LEU A 29 4.41 -11.29 2.30
C LEU A 29 4.71 -11.29 3.80
N LEU A 30 4.81 -10.10 4.38
CA LEU A 30 5.08 -9.89 5.80
C LEU A 30 3.77 -9.72 6.58
N ASN A 31 3.81 -10.05 7.87
CA ASN A 31 2.70 -9.82 8.78
C ASN A 31 2.46 -8.31 8.94
N GLY A 32 1.27 -7.86 8.58
CA GLY A 32 0.83 -6.48 8.79
C GLY A 32 0.02 -6.33 10.08
N ASP A 33 -0.47 -5.12 10.31
CA ASP A 33 -1.56 -4.91 11.25
C ASP A 33 -2.86 -5.40 10.62
N ASN A 34 -3.35 -6.52 11.14
CA ASN A 34 -4.60 -7.15 10.67
C ASN A 34 -5.84 -6.51 11.31
N ALA A 35 -5.69 -5.39 12.04
CA ALA A 35 -6.82 -4.57 12.46
C ALA A 35 -7.26 -3.68 11.28
N TRP A 36 -8.03 -4.26 10.37
CA TRP A 36 -8.64 -3.54 9.25
C TRP A 36 -9.67 -2.56 9.80
N THR A 37 -9.26 -1.33 10.08
CA THR A 37 -10.22 -0.26 10.32
C THR A 37 -10.88 0.05 8.98
N ASP A 38 -12.18 -0.16 8.87
CA ASP A 38 -12.97 0.00 7.63
C ASP A 38 -13.22 1.48 7.29
N ILE A 39 -12.13 2.27 7.30
CA ILE A 39 -12.17 3.68 6.92
C ILE A 39 -11.89 3.76 5.42
N GLY A 40 -12.93 4.06 4.66
CA GLY A 40 -12.83 4.36 3.24
C GLY A 40 -12.26 5.76 3.01
N ILE A 41 -11.15 5.84 2.28
CA ILE A 41 -10.52 7.08 1.85
C ILE A 41 -11.01 7.42 0.44
N ARG A 42 -11.49 8.65 0.25
CA ARG A 42 -11.82 9.22 -1.06
C ARG A 42 -10.76 10.24 -1.44
N VAL A 43 -10.29 10.19 -2.69
CA VAL A 43 -9.38 11.19 -3.25
C VAL A 43 -9.99 11.73 -4.53
N GLY A 44 -10.53 12.94 -4.46
CA GLY A 44 -11.13 13.65 -5.58
C GLY A 44 -10.10 14.21 -6.57
N GLN A 45 -10.59 14.75 -7.68
CA GLN A 45 -9.74 15.36 -8.71
C GLN A 45 -8.91 16.52 -8.13
N GLY A 46 -7.61 16.52 -8.40
CA GLY A 46 -6.64 17.49 -7.91
C GLY A 46 -6.21 17.28 -6.46
N GLU A 47 -6.83 16.34 -5.73
CA GLU A 47 -6.46 16.03 -4.36
C GLU A 47 -5.25 15.12 -4.29
N LYS A 48 -4.59 15.18 -3.12
CA LYS A 48 -3.41 14.40 -2.80
C LYS A 48 -3.66 13.58 -1.55
N TYR A 49 -3.10 12.38 -1.54
CA TYR A 49 -3.12 11.52 -0.37
C TYR A 49 -1.71 11.00 -0.08
N GLN A 50 -1.26 11.22 1.16
CA GLN A 50 0.02 10.72 1.64
C GLN A 50 -0.20 9.37 2.31
N PHE A 51 0.47 8.37 1.77
CA PHE A 51 0.44 7.00 2.26
C PHE A 51 1.71 6.67 3.06
N THR A 52 1.49 6.10 4.25
CA THR A 52 2.54 5.63 5.16
C THR A 52 2.37 4.14 5.41
N ALA A 53 3.44 3.38 5.16
CA ALA A 53 3.50 1.96 5.49
C ALA A 53 4.44 1.74 6.67
N ASN A 54 3.99 0.99 7.66
CA ASN A 54 4.76 0.62 8.82
C ASN A 54 5.35 -0.78 8.63
N LEU A 55 6.59 -0.95 9.07
CA LEU A 55 7.19 -2.25 9.27
C LEU A 55 6.94 -2.67 10.71
N TYR A 56 6.48 -3.91 10.92
CA TYR A 56 6.13 -4.40 12.26
C TYR A 56 7.22 -5.35 12.79
N PRO A 57 8.26 -4.86 13.48
CA PRO A 57 9.39 -5.68 13.92
C PRO A 57 9.02 -6.72 14.99
N LEU A 58 7.90 -6.52 15.69
CA LEU A 58 7.40 -7.50 16.65
C LEU A 58 6.93 -8.80 15.96
N PHE A 59 6.45 -8.69 14.72
CA PHE A 59 5.88 -9.81 13.96
C PHE A 59 6.78 -10.27 12.80
N ASN A 60 7.78 -9.47 12.43
CA ASN A 60 8.64 -9.70 11.29
C ASN A 60 10.11 -9.43 11.63
N ASP A 61 10.99 -10.34 11.21
CA ASP A 61 12.44 -10.11 11.20
C ASP A 61 12.79 -9.10 10.10
N ASN A 62 12.69 -7.79 10.38
CA ASN A 62 12.98 -6.74 9.39
C ASN A 62 14.49 -6.58 9.18
N ARG A 63 15.06 -7.41 8.29
CA ARG A 63 16.48 -7.46 7.94
C ARG A 63 16.84 -6.69 6.66
N PRO A 64 18.11 -6.32 6.46
CA PRO A 64 18.55 -5.69 5.21
C PRO A 64 18.13 -6.47 3.97
N GLY A 65 17.68 -5.77 2.93
CA GLY A 65 17.13 -6.40 1.74
C GLY A 65 16.22 -5.50 0.92
N ASN A 66 15.66 -6.06 -0.14
CA ASN A 66 14.70 -5.37 -1.01
C ASN A 66 13.27 -5.67 -0.55
N TYR A 67 12.44 -4.65 -0.55
CA TYR A 67 11.07 -4.68 -0.07
C TYR A 67 10.14 -4.05 -1.09
N ARG A 68 8.87 -4.47 -1.07
CA ARG A 68 7.77 -3.89 -1.83
C ARG A 68 6.66 -3.49 -0.88
N VAL A 69 6.09 -2.31 -1.10
CA VAL A 69 4.78 -1.96 -0.55
C VAL A 69 3.75 -1.98 -1.66
N TYR A 70 2.62 -2.62 -1.40
CA TYR A 70 1.47 -2.68 -2.29
C TYR A 70 0.32 -1.91 -1.65
N LYS A 71 -0.26 -0.99 -2.41
CA LYS A 71 -1.44 -0.23 -2.02
C LYS A 71 -2.56 -0.50 -3.02
N GLU A 72 -3.67 -1.04 -2.55
CA GLU A 72 -4.87 -1.15 -3.39
C GLU A 72 -5.44 0.25 -3.68
N ILE A 73 -5.83 0.47 -4.93
CA ILE A 73 -6.56 1.64 -5.39
C ILE A 73 -7.67 1.21 -6.35
N GLY A 74 -8.78 1.94 -6.35
CA GLY A 74 -9.86 1.76 -7.31
C GLY A 74 -10.59 3.06 -7.54
N PHE A 75 -11.50 3.08 -8.51
CA PHE A 75 -12.46 4.17 -8.63
C PHE A 75 -13.63 3.94 -7.67
N TYR A 76 -14.21 5.03 -7.19
CA TYR A 76 -15.41 4.99 -6.36
C TYR A 76 -16.54 4.23 -7.07
N ASP A 77 -17.16 3.29 -6.37
CA ASP A 77 -18.22 2.39 -6.88
C ASP A 77 -17.77 1.41 -8.00
N SER A 78 -16.47 1.30 -8.26
CA SER A 78 -15.92 0.29 -9.17
C SER A 78 -15.66 -1.04 -8.46
N LYS A 79 -15.91 -2.14 -9.17
CA LYS A 79 -15.46 -3.48 -8.76
C LYS A 79 -14.01 -3.75 -9.15
N GLU A 80 -13.48 -2.99 -10.09
CA GLU A 80 -12.10 -3.12 -10.55
C GLU A 80 -11.17 -2.43 -9.56
N LYS A 81 -10.10 -3.15 -9.20
CA LYS A 81 -9.09 -2.73 -8.23
C LYS A 81 -7.71 -2.97 -8.82
N TRP A 82 -6.81 -2.03 -8.59
CA TRP A 82 -5.41 -2.10 -9.02
C TRP A 82 -4.49 -1.94 -7.81
N PHE A 83 -3.23 -2.33 -7.98
CA PHE A 83 -2.21 -2.14 -6.95
C PHE A 83 -1.16 -1.15 -7.42
N MET A 84 -0.95 -0.09 -6.65
CA MET A 84 0.28 0.70 -6.73
C MET A 84 1.38 -0.01 -5.96
N VAL A 85 2.59 -0.03 -6.52
CA VAL A 85 3.75 -0.69 -5.91
C VAL A 85 4.91 0.30 -5.81
N ALA A 86 5.51 0.39 -4.62
CA ALA A 86 6.83 0.99 -4.45
C ALA A 86 7.83 -0.06 -3.99
N GLU A 87 8.99 -0.10 -4.63
CA GLU A 87 10.14 -0.88 -4.17
C GLU A 87 11.10 0.01 -3.38
N PHE A 88 11.66 -0.53 -2.31
CA PHE A 88 12.68 0.14 -1.51
C PHE A 88 13.67 -0.87 -0.95
N ARG A 89 14.83 -0.38 -0.49
CA ARG A 89 15.86 -1.19 0.13
C ARG A 89 16.10 -0.71 1.56
N ILE A 90 16.29 -1.66 2.47
CA ILE A 90 16.79 -1.42 3.82
C ILE A 90 18.25 -1.88 3.85
N GLU A 91 19.13 -1.05 4.41
CA GLU A 91 20.58 -1.29 4.55
C GLU A 91 20.95 -1.74 5.96
#